data_AF-A0A7C1QWC6-F1
#
_entry.id   AF-A0A7C1QWC6-F1
#
_cell.length_a   1.000
_cell.length_b   1.000
_cell.length_c   1.000
_cell.angle_alpha   90.00
_cell.angle_beta   90.00
_cell.angle_gamma   90.00
#
_symmetry.space_group_name_H-M   'P 1'
#
loop_
_entity.id
_entity.type
_entity.pdbx_description
1 polymer ?
#
loop_
_entity_poly.entity_id
_entity_poly.type
_entity_poly.pdbx_seq_one_letter_code
_entity_poly.pdbx_strand_id
1 'polypeptide(L)'
;MARTYYLALKIINTAVFAWLFTTFLLSIFDFNEVITTADNKYVIFAFFGAIKNVFSYLIYGGGLAIAFFCAYVTGGIYSNYMFEFIETFFERFLSSWFSIGTPSLGEIPQLMLDEVGVLFNDLYLFTFQLLILISVIYAIRAFFNSDPKNHLIALGSLIFMTVLPLMITGLKDMLGLFNVSIPNIDQMAATDPLNPSVFDIPVNDFFQFISSPVIVFAIISYIYLELAFQVNYTDIVTKPSLQRSDRLEAQLEILQ
;
A
#
# COMPACT_ATOMS: atom_id res chain seq x y z
N MET A 1 18.38 -19.81 -33.27
CA MET A 1 18.60 -20.60 -32.04
C MET A 1 18.80 -19.73 -30.81
N ALA A 2 19.86 -18.90 -30.70
CA ALA A 2 20.10 -18.07 -29.50
C ALA A 2 18.91 -17.16 -29.11
N ARG A 3 18.25 -16.53 -30.10
CA ARG A 3 17.05 -15.68 -29.90
C ARG A 3 15.86 -16.47 -29.32
N THR A 4 15.71 -17.74 -29.71
CA THR A 4 14.66 -18.63 -29.22
C THR A 4 14.92 -19.07 -27.78
N TYR A 5 16.17 -19.41 -27.44
CA TYR A 5 16.57 -19.75 -26.07
C TYR A 5 16.42 -18.58 -25.11
N TYR A 6 16.80 -17.37 -25.55
CA TYR A 6 16.61 -16.15 -24.77
C TYR A 6 15.13 -15.85 -24.49
N LEU A 7 14.27 -16.00 -25.51
CA LEU A 7 12.83 -15.81 -25.35
C LEU A 7 12.22 -16.88 -24.43
N ALA A 8 12.66 -18.14 -24.53
CA ALA A 8 12.24 -19.20 -23.62
C ALA A 8 12.63 -18.87 -22.17
N LEU A 9 13.85 -18.38 -21.93
CA LEU A 9 14.32 -17.98 -20.60
C LEU A 9 13.46 -16.84 -20.00
N LYS A 10 13.07 -15.86 -20.83
CA LYS A 10 12.13 -14.80 -20.43
C LYS A 10 10.76 -15.34 -20.03
N ILE A 11 10.19 -16.24 -20.84
CA ILE A 11 8.89 -16.84 -20.55
C ILE A 11 8.95 -17.64 -19.25
N ILE A 12 10.00 -18.43 -19.05
CA ILE A 12 10.20 -19.18 -17.79
C ILE A 12 10.29 -18.22 -16.61
N ASN A 13 11.07 -17.15 -16.70
CA ASN A 13 11.20 -16.18 -15.62
C ASN A 13 9.86 -15.49 -15.27
N THR A 14 9.07 -15.12 -16.28
CA THR A 14 7.71 -14.58 -16.07
C THR A 14 6.76 -15.61 -15.46
N ALA A 15 6.84 -16.88 -15.88
CA ALA A 15 6.03 -17.95 -15.30
C ALA A 15 6.39 -18.19 -13.83
N VAL A 16 7.68 -18.15 -13.48
CA VAL A 16 8.15 -18.22 -12.10
C VAL A 16 7.63 -17.03 -11.29
N PHE A 17 7.64 -15.81 -11.83
CA PHE A 17 7.03 -14.66 -11.16
C PHE A 17 5.53 -14.83 -10.95
N ALA A 18 4.79 -15.29 -11.96
CA ALA A 18 3.35 -15.51 -11.85
C ALA A 18 3.03 -16.56 -10.77
N TRP A 19 3.84 -17.62 -10.67
CA TRP A 19 3.74 -18.62 -9.63
C TRP A 19 4.07 -18.05 -8.24
N LEU A 20 5.12 -17.26 -8.12
CA LEU A 20 5.48 -16.55 -6.90
C LEU A 20 4.34 -15.64 -6.44
N PHE A 21 3.78 -14.86 -7.36
CA PHE A 21 2.68 -13.93 -7.11
C PHE A 21 1.39 -14.64 -6.66
N THR A 22 1.04 -15.76 -7.30
CA THR A 22 -0.13 -16.56 -6.87
C THR A 22 0.09 -17.23 -5.52
N THR A 23 1.29 -17.77 -5.27
CA THR A 23 1.62 -18.36 -3.96
C THR A 23 1.52 -17.31 -2.84
N PHE A 24 2.03 -16.11 -3.10
CA PHE A 24 1.95 -14.98 -2.18
C PHE A 24 0.50 -14.61 -1.84
N LEU A 25 -0.35 -14.38 -2.85
CA LEU A 25 -1.75 -13.98 -2.67
C LEU A 25 -2.65 -15.07 -2.07
N LEU A 26 -2.30 -16.35 -2.21
CA LEU A 26 -3.11 -17.44 -1.68
C LEU A 26 -2.69 -17.86 -0.28
N SER A 27 -1.39 -17.78 0.02
CA SER A 27 -0.82 -18.46 1.19
C SER A 27 -0.19 -17.53 2.21
N ILE A 28 0.16 -16.30 1.85
CA ILE A 28 0.88 -15.35 2.71
C ILE A 28 0.05 -14.09 2.97
N PHE A 29 -0.61 -13.56 1.94
CA PHE A 29 -1.27 -12.27 1.98
C PHE A 29 -2.75 -12.39 1.61
N ASP A 30 -3.65 -12.01 2.50
CA ASP A 30 -5.08 -11.95 2.20
C ASP A 30 -5.42 -10.62 1.52
N PHE A 31 -5.66 -10.69 0.22
CA PHE A 31 -6.01 -9.50 -0.56
C PHE A 31 -7.41 -8.97 -0.22
N ASN A 32 -8.34 -9.80 0.30
CA ASN A 32 -9.70 -9.35 0.59
C ASN A 32 -9.73 -8.32 1.71
N GLU A 33 -8.89 -8.50 2.73
CA GLU A 33 -8.71 -7.58 3.86
C GLU A 33 -8.22 -6.18 3.43
N VAL A 34 -7.66 -6.08 2.23
CA VAL A 34 -7.09 -4.85 1.69
C VAL A 34 -8.01 -4.17 0.69
N ILE A 35 -9.03 -4.85 0.16
CA ILE A 35 -9.98 -4.27 -0.81
C ILE A 35 -11.06 -3.46 -0.09
N THR A 36 -11.54 -3.97 1.05
CA THR A 36 -12.66 -3.42 1.80
C THR A 36 -12.25 -2.99 3.20
N THR A 37 -12.71 -1.82 3.63
CA THR A 37 -12.60 -1.40 5.03
C THR A 37 -13.58 -2.21 5.91
N ALA A 38 -13.45 -2.11 7.24
CA ALA A 38 -14.36 -2.73 8.21
C ALA A 38 -15.85 -2.40 7.96
N ASP A 39 -16.14 -1.25 7.32
CA ASP A 39 -17.48 -0.81 6.93
C ASP A 39 -17.94 -1.33 5.55
N ASN A 40 -17.22 -2.29 4.97
CA ASN A 40 -17.48 -2.86 3.64
C ASN A 40 -17.43 -1.84 2.49
N LYS A 41 -16.69 -0.74 2.67
CA LYS A 41 -16.44 0.26 1.63
C LYS A 41 -15.12 -0.04 0.95
N TYR A 42 -15.01 0.21 -0.36
CA TYR A 42 -13.72 0.12 -1.03
C TYR A 42 -12.73 1.11 -0.41
N VAL A 43 -11.55 0.64 -0.06
CA VAL A 43 -10.50 1.43 0.62
C VAL A 43 -10.17 2.72 -0.12
N ILE A 44 -10.16 2.71 -1.46
CA ILE A 44 -9.90 3.92 -2.25
C ILE A 44 -10.97 5.00 -1.99
N PHE A 45 -12.25 4.63 -1.98
CA PHE A 45 -13.33 5.58 -1.73
C PHE A 45 -13.39 5.99 -0.26
N ALA A 46 -13.08 5.06 0.65
CA ALA A 46 -12.97 5.36 2.08
C ALA A 46 -11.86 6.39 2.35
N PHE A 47 -10.67 6.20 1.77
CA PHE A 47 -9.53 7.11 1.90
C PHE A 47 -9.86 8.53 1.43
N PHE A 48 -10.42 8.69 0.22
CA PHE A 48 -10.83 10.02 -0.27
C PHE A 48 -12.00 10.60 0.54
N GLY A 49 -12.88 9.75 1.08
CA GLY A 49 -13.93 10.12 2.01
C GLY A 49 -13.37 10.67 3.32
N ALA A 50 -12.42 9.97 3.94
CA ALA A 50 -11.73 10.38 5.16
C ALA A 50 -10.96 11.69 4.95
N ILE A 51 -10.25 11.84 3.83
CA ILE A 51 -9.61 13.12 3.46
C ILE A 51 -10.65 14.24 3.43
N LYS A 52 -11.76 14.04 2.70
CA LYS A 52 -12.83 15.03 2.61
C LYS A 52 -13.37 15.37 3.99
N ASN A 53 -13.61 14.38 4.85
CA ASN A 53 -14.14 14.57 6.19
C ASN A 53 -13.17 15.38 7.05
N VAL A 54 -11.88 15.00 7.11
CA VAL A 54 -10.84 15.74 7.85
C VAL A 54 -10.77 17.20 7.41
N PHE A 55 -10.76 17.48 6.10
CA PHE A 55 -10.77 18.85 5.60
C PHE A 55 -12.07 19.59 5.93
N SER A 56 -13.21 18.90 5.90
CA SER A 56 -14.50 19.51 6.19
C SER A 56 -14.62 19.88 7.68
N TYR A 57 -14.16 19.02 8.59
CA TYR A 57 -14.07 19.31 10.02
C TYR A 57 -13.06 20.43 10.32
N LEU A 58 -11.93 20.47 9.61
CA LEU A 58 -10.93 21.54 9.76
C LEU A 58 -11.47 22.90 9.33
N ILE A 59 -12.15 22.96 8.19
CA ILE A 59 -12.77 24.20 7.69
C ILE A 59 -13.91 24.64 8.61
N TYR A 60 -14.77 23.69 9.03
CA TYR A 60 -15.88 23.97 9.93
C TYR A 60 -15.38 24.47 11.30
N GLY A 61 -14.50 23.71 11.95
CA GLY A 61 -13.93 24.06 13.25
C GLY A 61 -13.10 25.34 13.22
N GLY A 62 -12.28 25.53 12.19
CA GLY A 62 -11.51 26.76 11.99
C GLY A 62 -12.42 27.98 11.79
N GLY A 63 -13.46 27.84 10.97
CA GLY A 63 -14.46 28.89 10.77
C GLY A 63 -15.19 29.26 12.05
N LEU A 64 -15.59 28.26 12.83
CA LEU A 64 -16.31 28.45 14.09
C LEU A 64 -15.41 29.12 15.14
N ALA A 65 -14.14 28.72 15.24
CA ALA A 65 -13.15 29.33 16.12
C ALA A 65 -12.89 30.81 15.76
N ILE A 66 -12.76 31.12 14.47
CA ILE A 66 -12.60 32.50 13.99
C ILE A 66 -13.86 33.32 14.31
N ALA A 67 -15.06 32.77 14.10
CA ALA A 67 -16.31 33.44 14.42
C ALA A 67 -16.43 33.74 15.94
N PHE A 68 -16.11 32.76 16.79
CA PHE A 68 -16.06 32.95 18.24
C PHE A 68 -15.01 33.98 18.67
N PHE A 69 -13.83 33.97 18.04
CA PHE A 69 -12.77 34.95 18.33
C PHE A 69 -13.20 36.37 17.94
N CYS A 70 -13.71 36.56 16.72
CA CYS A 70 -14.26 37.83 16.28
C CYS A 70 -15.35 38.29 17.24
N ALA A 71 -16.22 37.38 17.67
CA ALA A 71 -17.31 37.70 18.57
C ALA A 71 -16.87 38.15 19.95
N TYR A 72 -15.85 37.48 20.48
CA TYR A 72 -15.21 37.85 21.73
C TYR A 72 -14.58 39.25 21.64
N VAL A 73 -13.93 39.58 20.52
CA VAL A 73 -13.26 40.87 20.30
C VAL A 73 -14.25 42.02 20.11
N THR A 74 -15.36 41.85 19.38
CA THR A 74 -16.34 42.93 19.15
C THR A 74 -17.40 43.06 20.24
N GLY A 75 -17.84 41.97 20.85
CA GLY A 75 -18.96 41.95 21.81
C GLY A 75 -18.55 41.95 23.28
N GLY A 76 -17.31 41.56 23.60
CA GLY A 76 -16.88 41.30 24.98
C GLY A 76 -17.61 40.10 25.64
N ILE A 77 -17.30 39.83 26.91
CA ILE A 77 -17.77 38.65 27.70
C ILE A 77 -19.31 38.61 27.88
N TYR A 78 -20.04 39.68 27.56
CA TYR A 78 -21.46 39.85 27.94
C TYR A 78 -22.49 39.65 26.82
N SER A 79 -22.07 39.33 25.58
CA SER A 79 -22.99 39.18 24.45
C SER A 79 -23.35 37.72 24.17
N ASN A 80 -24.12 37.09 25.07
CA ASN A 80 -24.63 35.72 24.88
C ASN A 80 -25.42 35.57 23.57
N TYR A 81 -26.15 36.60 23.16
CA TYR A 81 -26.92 36.62 21.91
C TYR A 81 -26.06 36.43 20.65
N MET A 82 -24.84 36.96 20.65
CA MET A 82 -24.00 36.89 19.46
C MET A 82 -23.31 35.54 19.34
N PHE A 83 -23.01 34.90 20.48
CA PHE A 83 -22.55 33.52 20.54
C PHE A 83 -23.63 32.53 20.10
N GLU A 84 -24.87 32.70 20.59
CA GLU A 84 -26.03 31.88 20.20
C GLU A 84 -26.39 32.05 18.72
N PHE A 85 -26.25 33.26 18.17
CA PHE A 85 -26.40 33.51 16.73
C PHE A 85 -25.35 32.79 15.90
N ILE A 86 -24.08 32.82 16.33
CA ILE A 86 -22.98 32.13 15.64
C ILE A 86 -23.20 30.63 15.67
N GLU A 87 -23.55 30.07 16.82
CA GLU A 87 -23.84 28.65 16.96
C GLU A 87 -24.99 28.25 16.04
N THR A 88 -26.12 28.96 16.08
CA THR A 88 -27.29 28.68 15.22
C THR A 88 -26.97 28.83 13.73
N PHE A 89 -26.16 29.84 13.35
CA PHE A 89 -25.77 30.06 11.96
C PHE A 89 -24.84 28.96 11.45
N PHE A 90 -23.83 28.56 12.22
CA PHE A 90 -22.92 27.48 11.84
C PHE A 90 -23.60 26.12 11.87
N GLU A 91 -24.45 25.87 12.86
CA GLU A 91 -25.22 24.63 13.03
C GLU A 91 -26.26 24.42 11.92
N ARG A 92 -26.85 25.48 11.36
CA ARG A 92 -27.87 25.34 10.30
C ARG A 92 -27.34 25.56 8.89
N PHE A 93 -26.41 26.48 8.71
CA PHE A 93 -25.99 26.91 7.38
C PHE A 93 -24.73 26.18 6.91
N LEU A 94 -23.69 26.13 7.75
CA LEU A 94 -22.41 25.53 7.39
C LEU A 94 -22.41 24.00 7.52
N SER A 95 -23.07 23.43 8.54
CA SER A 95 -23.24 21.97 8.66
C SER A 95 -23.92 21.35 7.42
N SER A 96 -24.92 22.06 6.87
CA SER A 96 -25.69 21.67 5.69
C SER A 96 -24.83 21.61 4.42
N TRP A 97 -23.82 22.49 4.31
CA TRP A 97 -22.88 22.48 3.19
C TRP A 97 -21.92 21.30 3.21
N PHE A 98 -21.63 20.76 4.40
CA PHE A 98 -20.68 19.67 4.56
C PHE A 98 -21.34 18.30 4.82
N SER A 99 -22.68 18.23 5.00
CA SER A 99 -23.41 17.01 5.39
C SER A 99 -22.82 16.33 6.63
N ILE A 100 -22.27 17.13 7.54
CA ILE A 100 -21.72 16.67 8.83
C ILE A 100 -22.85 16.77 9.86
N GLY A 101 -23.03 15.75 10.71
CA GLY A 101 -23.92 15.86 11.87
C GLY A 101 -23.48 17.02 12.74
N THR A 102 -24.40 17.85 13.22
CA THR A 102 -24.14 19.13 13.90
C THR A 102 -23.34 18.97 15.20
N PRO A 103 -21.99 19.05 15.18
CA PRO A 103 -21.18 18.74 16.34
C PRO A 103 -20.95 20.02 17.15
N SER A 104 -20.97 19.91 18.47
CA SER A 104 -20.64 21.06 19.33
C SER A 104 -19.15 21.43 19.17
N LEU A 105 -18.77 22.69 19.42
CA LEU A 105 -17.36 23.14 19.27
C LEU A 105 -16.38 22.27 20.09
N GLY A 106 -16.82 21.75 21.23
CA GLY A 106 -16.03 20.86 22.09
C GLY A 106 -15.81 19.46 21.52
N GLU A 107 -16.68 19.01 20.62
CA GLU A 107 -16.60 17.69 19.98
C GLU A 107 -15.73 17.69 18.73
N ILE A 108 -15.57 18.84 18.06
CA ILE A 108 -14.80 18.95 16.81
C ILE A 108 -13.35 18.46 16.95
N PRO A 109 -12.59 18.79 18.02
CA PRO A 109 -11.22 18.28 18.17
C PRO A 109 -11.16 16.76 18.24
N GLN A 110 -12.09 16.12 18.95
CA GLN A 110 -12.12 14.67 19.06
C GLN A 110 -12.53 14.02 17.74
N LEU A 111 -13.58 14.53 17.08
CA LEU A 111 -14.02 14.04 15.77
C LEU A 111 -12.92 14.16 14.70
N MET A 112 -12.15 15.24 14.73
CA MET A 112 -10.98 15.38 13.85
C MET A 112 -9.91 14.32 14.15
N LEU A 113 -9.62 14.04 15.42
CA LEU A 113 -8.64 13.01 15.79
C LEU A 113 -9.10 11.61 15.37
N ASP A 114 -10.40 11.31 15.54
CA ASP A 114 -10.98 10.03 15.16
C ASP A 114 -10.93 9.84 13.64
N GLU A 115 -11.32 10.85 12.85
CA GLU A 115 -11.24 10.81 11.38
C GLU A 115 -9.79 10.75 10.87
N VAL A 116 -8.85 11.40 11.57
CA VAL A 116 -7.41 11.24 11.29
C VAL A 116 -6.94 9.82 11.58
N GLY A 117 -7.47 9.18 12.64
CA GLY A 117 -7.23 7.76 12.92
C GLY A 117 -7.71 6.85 11.78
N VAL A 118 -8.93 7.06 11.30
CA VAL A 118 -9.50 6.35 10.14
C VAL A 118 -8.65 6.59 8.90
N LEU A 119 -8.25 7.83 8.63
CA LEU A 119 -7.37 8.19 7.52
C LEU A 119 -6.05 7.40 7.55
N PHE A 120 -5.43 7.28 8.73
CA PHE A 120 -4.17 6.54 8.88
C PHE A 120 -4.37 5.05 8.59
N ASN A 121 -5.46 4.44 9.06
CA ASN A 121 -5.77 3.05 8.76
C ASN A 121 -6.06 2.84 7.27
N ASP A 122 -6.84 3.73 6.66
CA ASP A 122 -7.13 3.68 5.22
C ASP A 122 -5.86 3.89 4.38
N LEU A 123 -4.95 4.78 4.81
CA LEU A 123 -3.65 4.99 4.18
C LEU A 123 -2.77 3.73 4.27
N TYR A 124 -2.81 3.03 5.41
CA TYR A 124 -2.11 1.77 5.59
C TYR A 124 -2.61 0.72 4.60
N LEU A 125 -3.93 0.50 4.51
CA LEU A 125 -4.52 -0.42 3.53
C LEU A 125 -4.24 0.01 2.07
N PHE A 126 -4.35 1.30 1.78
CA PHE A 126 -4.07 1.86 0.46
C PHE A 126 -2.61 1.67 0.03
N THR A 127 -1.67 1.68 0.98
CA THR A 127 -0.25 1.43 0.71
C THR A 127 -0.04 0.04 0.11
N PHE A 128 -0.74 -1.00 0.59
CA PHE A 128 -0.64 -2.34 0.01
C PHE A 128 -1.20 -2.43 -1.41
N GLN A 129 -2.31 -1.74 -1.68
CA GLN A 129 -2.86 -1.67 -3.04
C GLN A 129 -1.87 -1.05 -4.02
N LEU A 130 -1.20 0.04 -3.61
CA LEU A 130 -0.15 0.67 -4.40
C LEU A 130 1.04 -0.27 -4.61
N LEU A 131 1.48 -0.99 -3.57
CA LEU A 131 2.59 -1.94 -3.69
C LEU A 131 2.26 -3.08 -4.66
N ILE A 132 1.02 -3.56 -4.70
CA ILE A 132 0.60 -4.63 -5.64
C ILE A 132 0.65 -4.11 -7.06
N LEU A 133 0.11 -2.90 -7.28
CA LEU A 133 0.14 -2.25 -8.58
C LEU A 133 1.58 -2.00 -9.06
N ILE A 134 2.46 -1.53 -8.18
CA ILE A 134 3.89 -1.36 -8.46
C ILE A 134 4.51 -2.71 -8.81
N SER A 135 4.25 -3.77 -8.05
CA SER A 135 4.80 -5.10 -8.31
C SER A 135 4.44 -5.60 -9.71
N VAL A 136 3.17 -5.50 -10.09
CA VAL A 136 2.68 -5.94 -11.42
C VAL A 136 3.26 -5.09 -12.55
N ILE A 137 3.27 -3.76 -12.41
CA ILE A 137 3.82 -2.87 -13.44
C ILE A 137 5.30 -3.15 -13.67
N TYR A 138 6.08 -3.31 -12.59
CA TYR A 138 7.50 -3.58 -12.71
C TYR A 138 7.78 -5.00 -13.22
N ALA A 139 6.94 -5.99 -12.92
CA ALA A 139 7.05 -7.33 -13.52
C ALA A 139 6.82 -7.30 -15.04
N ILE A 140 5.80 -6.57 -15.51
CA ILE A 140 5.55 -6.37 -16.95
C ILE A 140 6.75 -5.63 -17.57
N ARG A 141 7.24 -4.57 -16.91
CA ARG A 141 8.40 -3.82 -17.40
C ARG A 141 9.67 -4.68 -17.45
N ALA A 142 9.84 -5.60 -16.51
CA ALA A 142 10.99 -6.50 -16.46
C ALA A 142 10.99 -7.51 -17.62
N PHE A 143 9.81 -7.93 -18.09
CA PHE A 143 9.68 -8.76 -19.28
C PHE A 143 10.20 -8.05 -20.54
N PHE A 144 9.81 -6.78 -20.71
CA PHE A 144 10.24 -5.98 -21.86
C PHE A 144 11.71 -5.53 -21.73
N ASN A 145 12.05 -4.91 -20.60
CA ASN A 145 13.38 -4.42 -20.28
C ASN A 145 14.03 -5.38 -19.30
N SER A 146 14.95 -6.20 -19.79
CA SER A 146 15.70 -7.23 -19.04
C SER A 146 16.71 -6.66 -18.03
N ASP A 147 16.40 -5.50 -17.47
CA ASP A 147 17.14 -4.89 -16.39
C ASP A 147 16.74 -5.56 -15.06
N PRO A 148 17.70 -6.16 -14.31
CA PRO A 148 17.44 -6.82 -13.03
C PRO A 148 16.83 -5.86 -12.01
N LYS A 149 17.01 -4.54 -12.15
CA LYS A 149 16.37 -3.55 -11.28
C LYS A 149 14.85 -3.68 -11.28
N ASN A 150 14.23 -3.97 -12.41
CA ASN A 150 12.76 -4.09 -12.47
C ASN A 150 12.29 -5.36 -11.75
N HIS A 151 13.03 -6.46 -11.89
CA HIS A 151 12.77 -7.71 -11.16
C HIS A 151 12.93 -7.52 -9.64
N LEU A 152 13.96 -6.78 -9.21
CA LEU A 152 14.20 -6.44 -7.81
C LEU A 152 13.09 -5.55 -7.22
N ILE A 153 12.61 -4.56 -7.96
CA ILE A 153 11.50 -3.71 -7.50
C ILE A 153 10.22 -4.53 -7.39
N ALA A 154 9.91 -5.38 -8.38
CA ALA A 154 8.70 -6.19 -8.36
C ALA A 154 8.67 -7.15 -7.16
N LEU A 155 9.78 -7.85 -6.90
CA LEU A 155 9.93 -8.74 -5.75
C LEU A 155 10.00 -7.97 -4.43
N GLY A 156 10.75 -6.87 -4.41
CA GLY A 156 10.90 -6.01 -3.24
C GLY A 156 9.56 -5.46 -2.75
N SER A 157 8.64 -5.11 -3.66
CA SER A 157 7.28 -4.73 -3.30
C SER A 157 6.52 -5.83 -2.59
N LEU A 158 6.63 -7.10 -3.02
CA LEU A 158 5.98 -8.23 -2.35
C LEU A 158 6.58 -8.49 -0.97
N ILE A 159 7.92 -8.44 -0.85
CA ILE A 159 8.59 -8.59 0.45
C ILE A 159 8.16 -7.45 1.40
N PHE A 160 8.05 -6.21 0.89
CA PHE A 160 7.68 -5.07 1.70
C PHE A 160 6.24 -5.17 2.24
N MET A 161 5.34 -5.80 1.49
CA MET A 161 3.99 -6.12 1.99
C MET A 161 4.01 -7.12 3.15
N THR A 162 5.03 -7.97 3.27
CA THR A 162 5.20 -8.85 4.44
C THR A 162 5.88 -8.14 5.60
N VAL A 163 6.89 -7.32 5.31
CA VAL A 163 7.67 -6.64 6.35
C VAL A 163 6.86 -5.54 7.05
N LEU A 164 6.03 -4.79 6.32
CA LEU A 164 5.25 -3.68 6.90
C LEU A 164 4.30 -4.13 8.04
N PRO A 165 3.43 -5.14 7.85
CA PRO A 165 2.58 -5.63 8.93
C PRO A 165 3.39 -6.16 10.11
N LEU A 166 4.46 -6.93 9.84
CA LEU A 166 5.35 -7.44 10.89
C LEU A 166 6.03 -6.33 11.71
N MET A 167 6.38 -5.22 11.08
CA MET A 167 6.92 -4.06 11.78
C MET A 167 5.87 -3.40 12.69
N ILE A 168 4.62 -3.32 12.24
CA ILE A 168 3.51 -2.71 13.01
C ILE A 168 3.13 -3.59 14.18
N THR A 169 2.99 -4.91 13.98
CA THR A 169 2.72 -5.86 15.06
C THR A 169 3.87 -5.91 16.07
N GLY A 170 5.12 -5.93 15.59
CA GLY A 170 6.30 -5.84 16.46
C GLY A 170 6.37 -4.52 17.27
N LEU A 171 5.98 -3.40 16.66
CA LEU A 171 5.89 -2.11 17.35
C LEU A 171 4.80 -2.13 18.42
N LYS A 172 3.62 -2.67 18.11
CA LYS A 172 2.52 -2.85 19.07
C LYS A 172 2.98 -3.68 20.28
N ASP A 173 3.61 -4.82 20.03
CA ASP A 173 4.07 -5.70 21.10
C ASP A 173 5.10 -5.01 21.99
N MET A 174 6.03 -4.26 21.39
CA MET A 174 7.01 -3.47 22.14
C MET A 174 6.34 -2.40 23.01
N LEU A 175 5.35 -1.67 22.48
CA LEU A 175 4.60 -0.66 23.26
C LEU A 175 3.78 -1.30 24.39
N GLY A 176 3.24 -2.50 24.15
CA GLY A 176 2.55 -3.31 25.14
C GLY A 176 3.42 -3.65 26.35
N LEU A 177 4.73 -3.89 26.16
CA LEU A 177 5.67 -4.11 27.26
C LEU A 177 5.82 -2.88 28.19
N PHE A 178 5.60 -1.68 27.66
CA PHE A 178 5.62 -0.43 28.42
C PHE A 178 4.23 0.01 28.90
N ASN A 179 3.19 -0.81 28.70
CA ASN A 179 1.80 -0.48 28.99
C ASN A 179 1.31 0.81 28.29
N VAL A 180 1.85 1.08 27.09
CA VAL A 180 1.44 2.19 26.23
C VAL A 180 0.58 1.64 25.10
N SER A 181 -0.66 2.12 24.98
CA SER A 181 -1.56 1.77 23.87
C SER A 181 -1.76 2.99 22.97
N ILE A 182 -1.50 2.82 21.67
CA ILE A 182 -1.77 3.84 20.66
C ILE A 182 -2.91 3.31 19.78
N PRO A 183 -4.13 3.89 19.86
CA PRO A 183 -5.31 3.36 19.19
C PRO A 183 -5.12 3.08 17.69
N ASN A 184 -4.42 3.97 16.98
CA ASN A 184 -4.17 3.81 15.54
C ASN A 184 -3.30 2.60 15.22
N ILE A 185 -2.29 2.31 16.06
CA ILE A 185 -1.41 1.16 15.89
C ILE A 185 -2.16 -0.12 16.22
N ASP A 186 -2.98 -0.10 17.27
CA ASP A 186 -3.81 -1.24 17.66
C ASP A 186 -4.82 -1.61 16.57
N GLN A 187 -5.43 -0.62 15.90
CA GLN A 187 -6.33 -0.82 14.77
C GLN A 187 -5.61 -1.37 13.52
N MET A 188 -4.42 -0.84 13.18
CA MET A 188 -3.62 -1.33 12.06
C MET A 188 -3.18 -2.78 12.27
N ALA A 189 -2.74 -3.11 13.48
CA ALA A 189 -2.33 -4.46 13.85
C ALA A 189 -3.50 -5.44 13.95
N ALA A 190 -4.72 -4.96 14.19
CA ALA A 190 -5.93 -5.79 14.16
C ALA A 190 -6.36 -6.11 12.71
N THR A 191 -6.07 -5.22 11.77
CA THR A 191 -6.35 -5.39 10.33
C THR A 191 -5.11 -5.95 9.61
N ASP A 192 -4.48 -6.98 10.19
CA ASP A 192 -3.27 -7.58 9.64
C ASP A 192 -3.61 -8.32 8.34
N PRO A 193 -3.09 -7.90 7.17
CA PRO A 193 -3.36 -8.57 5.91
C PRO A 193 -2.55 -9.87 5.74
N LEU A 194 -1.72 -10.25 6.72
CA LEU A 194 -0.97 -11.51 6.68
C LEU A 194 -1.82 -12.69 7.15
N ASN A 195 -1.71 -13.79 6.42
CA ASN A 195 -2.33 -15.04 6.81
C ASN A 195 -1.64 -15.60 8.08
N PRO A 196 -2.40 -16.17 9.05
CA PRO A 196 -1.84 -16.84 10.23
C PRO A 196 -0.74 -17.86 9.93
N SER A 197 -0.74 -18.45 8.73
CA SER A 197 0.32 -19.34 8.22
C SER A 197 1.73 -18.77 8.28
N VAL A 198 1.88 -17.44 8.34
CA VAL A 198 3.17 -16.76 8.47
C VAL A 198 3.75 -16.91 9.88
N PHE A 199 2.90 -17.02 10.90
CA PHE A 199 3.31 -17.05 12.31
C PHE A 199 3.53 -18.48 12.83
N ASP A 200 2.82 -19.47 12.28
CA ASP A 200 2.91 -20.87 12.70
C ASP A 200 3.89 -21.67 11.82
N ILE A 201 5.19 -21.44 11.99
CA ILE A 201 6.23 -22.17 11.25
C ILE A 201 6.51 -23.52 11.95
N PRO A 202 6.30 -24.67 11.29
CA PRO A 202 6.54 -25.98 11.88
C PRO A 202 8.04 -26.29 11.93
N VAL A 203 8.72 -25.84 13.00
CA VAL A 203 10.18 -26.01 13.17
C VAL A 203 10.58 -27.44 13.54
N ASN A 204 9.62 -28.25 13.98
CA ASN A 204 9.87 -29.59 14.52
C ASN A 204 9.89 -30.71 13.47
N ASP A 205 9.40 -30.45 12.25
CA ASP A 205 9.42 -31.39 11.13
C ASP A 205 10.06 -30.73 9.92
N PHE A 206 11.19 -31.26 9.48
CA PHE A 206 11.98 -30.72 8.37
C PHE A 206 11.20 -30.65 7.05
N PHE A 207 10.37 -31.66 6.75
CA PHE A 207 9.61 -31.66 5.49
C PHE A 207 8.48 -30.65 5.54
N GLN A 208 7.81 -30.54 6.68
CA GLN A 208 6.78 -29.51 6.90
C GLN A 208 7.38 -28.11 6.86
N PHE A 209 8.56 -27.91 7.45
CA PHE A 209 9.31 -26.66 7.42
C PHE A 209 9.60 -26.20 5.98
N ILE A 210 10.14 -27.09 5.14
CA ILE A 210 10.44 -26.75 3.73
C ILE A 210 9.17 -26.45 2.94
N SER A 211 8.07 -27.13 3.24
CA SER A 211 6.78 -26.88 2.60
C SER A 211 6.01 -25.67 3.14
N SER A 212 6.53 -25.01 4.18
CA SER A 212 5.90 -23.82 4.76
C SER A 212 5.77 -22.72 3.68
N PRO A 213 4.62 -22.05 3.58
CA PRO A 213 4.39 -21.00 2.59
C PRO A 213 5.49 -19.93 2.53
N VAL A 214 6.00 -19.52 3.70
CA VAL A 214 7.05 -18.50 3.83
C VAL A 214 8.38 -19.01 3.26
N ILE A 215 8.74 -20.26 3.57
CA ILE A 215 9.99 -20.87 3.10
C ILE A 215 9.93 -21.14 1.60
N VAL A 216 8.80 -21.66 1.10
CA VAL A 216 8.55 -21.85 -0.33
C VAL A 216 8.65 -20.51 -1.06
N PHE A 217 8.04 -19.46 -0.53
CA PHE A 217 8.13 -18.11 -1.11
C PHE A 217 9.58 -17.62 -1.16
N ALA A 218 10.37 -17.80 -0.10
CA ALA A 218 11.77 -17.40 -0.07
C ALA A 218 12.61 -18.17 -1.12
N ILE A 219 12.40 -19.49 -1.24
CA ILE A 219 13.10 -20.33 -2.23
C ILE A 219 12.74 -19.90 -3.66
N ILE A 220 11.45 -19.72 -3.96
CA ILE A 220 11.00 -19.32 -5.30
C ILE A 220 11.49 -17.90 -5.63
N SER A 221 11.52 -17.00 -4.64
CA SER A 221 12.06 -15.64 -4.78
C SER A 221 13.53 -15.63 -5.17
N TYR A 222 14.33 -16.50 -4.54
CA TYR A 222 15.73 -16.69 -4.90
C TYR A 222 15.89 -17.23 -6.33
N ILE A 223 15.13 -18.27 -6.70
CA ILE A 223 15.15 -18.84 -8.06
C ILE A 223 14.76 -17.77 -9.11
N TYR A 224 13.74 -16.97 -8.82
CA TYR A 224 13.30 -15.88 -9.69
C TYR A 224 14.41 -14.86 -9.94
N LEU A 225 15.10 -14.41 -8.88
CA LEU A 225 16.20 -13.46 -9.02
C LEU A 225 17.38 -14.05 -9.79
N GLU A 226 17.74 -15.31 -9.52
CA GLU A 226 18.82 -15.99 -10.23
C GLU A 226 18.52 -16.07 -11.74
N LEU A 227 17.29 -16.45 -12.10
CA LEU A 227 16.84 -16.45 -13.48
C LEU A 227 16.85 -15.04 -14.09
N ALA A 228 16.44 -14.01 -13.35
CA ALA A 228 16.49 -12.63 -13.81
C ALA A 228 17.93 -12.17 -14.14
N PHE A 229 18.91 -12.53 -13.29
CA PHE A 229 20.32 -12.24 -13.56
C PHE A 229 20.86 -13.01 -14.76
N GLN A 230 20.48 -14.28 -14.92
CA GLN A 230 20.87 -15.08 -16.08
C GLN A 230 20.27 -14.55 -17.39
N VAL A 231 19.02 -14.08 -17.37
CA VAL A 231 18.38 -13.39 -18.51
C VAL A 231 19.15 -12.12 -18.87
N ASN A 232 19.49 -11.30 -17.88
CA ASN A 232 20.25 -10.07 -18.10
C ASN A 232 21.66 -10.36 -18.67
N TYR A 233 22.38 -11.32 -18.10
CA TYR A 233 23.70 -11.72 -18.59
C TYR A 233 23.63 -12.22 -20.04
N THR A 234 22.64 -13.06 -20.34
CA THR A 234 22.43 -13.57 -21.70
C THR A 234 22.13 -12.42 -22.67
N ASP A 235 21.33 -11.42 -22.26
CA ASP A 235 21.06 -10.23 -23.07
C ASP A 235 22.36 -9.47 -23.39
N ILE A 236 23.17 -9.18 -22.38
CA ILE A 236 24.40 -8.41 -22.52
C ILE A 236 25.40 -9.10 -23.46
N VAL A 237 25.55 -10.42 -23.32
CA VAL A 237 26.53 -11.19 -24.12
C VAL A 237 26.04 -11.46 -25.55
N THR A 238 24.73 -11.65 -25.76
CA THR A 238 24.19 -11.98 -27.09
C THR A 238 23.82 -10.77 -27.93
N LYS A 239 23.61 -9.60 -27.32
CA LYS A 239 23.21 -8.37 -28.03
C LYS A 239 24.23 -7.91 -29.09
N PRO A 240 25.56 -7.91 -28.85
CA PRO A 240 26.52 -7.51 -29.87
C PRO A 240 26.55 -8.44 -31.09
N SER A 241 26.37 -9.74 -30.88
CA SER A 241 26.39 -10.72 -31.97
C SER A 241 25.10 -10.67 -32.80
N LEU A 242 23.94 -10.45 -32.16
CA LEU A 242 22.67 -10.22 -32.85
C LEU A 242 22.71 -8.94 -33.70
N GLN A 243 23.17 -7.82 -33.12
CA GLN A 243 23.32 -6.57 -33.86
C GLN A 243 24.28 -6.69 -35.06
N ARG A 244 25.34 -7.48 -34.92
CA ARG A 244 26.26 -7.76 -36.04
C ARG A 244 25.57 -8.58 -37.14
N SER A 245 24.78 -9.58 -36.77
CA SER A 245 24.01 -10.39 -37.72
C SER A 245 23.03 -9.52 -38.51
N ASP A 246 22.19 -8.74 -37.81
CA ASP A 246 21.18 -7.87 -38.42
C ASP A 246 21.83 -6.85 -39.38
N ARG A 247 22.99 -6.31 -38.99
CA ARG A 247 23.74 -5.35 -39.82
C ARG A 247 24.35 -6.02 -41.07
N LEU A 248 24.79 -7.27 -40.97
CA LEU A 248 25.32 -8.03 -42.12
C LEU A 248 24.19 -8.42 -43.08
N GLU A 249 23.02 -8.77 -42.55
CA GLU A 249 21.83 -9.09 -43.35
C GLU A 249 21.34 -7.87 -44.13
N ALA A 250 21.24 -6.71 -43.48
CA ALA A 250 20.91 -5.45 -44.16
C ALA A 250 21.94 -5.08 -45.25
N GLN A 251 23.23 -5.35 -45.02
CA GLN A 251 24.28 -5.11 -46.03
C GLN A 251 24.16 -6.06 -47.22
N LEU A 252 23.80 -7.33 -46.99
CA LEU A 252 23.54 -8.30 -48.05
C LEU A 252 22.31 -7.94 -48.88
N GLU A 253 21.24 -7.47 -48.23
CA GLU A 253 20.02 -7.03 -48.89
C GLU A 253 20.23 -5.81 -49.79
N ILE A 254 21.13 -4.88 -49.41
CA ILE A 254 21.52 -3.73 -50.25
C ILE A 254 22.39 -4.14 -51.45
N LEU A 255 23.13 -5.25 -51.35
CA LEU A 255 24.04 -5.73 -52.39
C LEU A 255 23.38 -6.64 -53.44
N GLN A 256 22.16 -7.14 -53.17
CA GLN A 256 21.34 -7.91 -54.12
C GLN A 256 20.41 -6.99 -54.91
#